data_AF-A0AAD5SLM2-F1
#
_entry.id   AF-A0AAD5SLM2-F1
#
_cell.length_a   1.000
_cell.length_b   1.000
_cell.length_c   1.000
_cell.angle_alpha   90.00
_cell.angle_beta   90.00
_cell.angle_gamma   90.00
#
_symmetry.space_group_name_H-M   'P 1'
#
loop_
_entity.id
_entity.type
_entity.pdbx_description
1 polymer ?
#
loop_
_entity_poly.entity_id
_entity_poly.type
_entity_poly.pdbx_seq_one_letter_code
_entity_poly.pdbx_strand_id
1 'polypeptide(L)'
;MFVAKHIPALQQVQVFIQALLNVSLNGKIGVIDTEKETSSYFKYLLLSPTEVFQEIVSEARSVILAGGTMEPMSEFKIQLLDFVPESNVDMFSCGHIVPASSILTVAIPVGPTGTLLDFRYEMRMNDKVISDLRNAVAALCVVIPHGAVCFFVSYSYMDHVCAKWKASGILARIEKKKHIFFEPRQTRAVETCLINYSNAIANPNKGVPDGS
;
A
#
# COMPACT_ATOMS: atom_id res chain seq x y z
N MET A 1 0.23 15.69 -3.65
CA MET A 1 0.32 17.08 -3.16
C MET A 1 1.41 17.14 -2.10
N PHE A 2 2.51 17.84 -2.37
CA PHE A 2 3.59 18.05 -1.38
C PHE A 2 3.07 18.97 -0.27
N VAL A 3 3.05 18.49 0.97
CA VAL A 3 2.70 19.32 2.13
C VAL A 3 4.00 19.86 2.73
N ALA A 4 4.18 21.18 2.65
CA ALA A 4 5.35 21.87 3.18
C ALA A 4 5.44 21.71 4.71
N LYS A 5 6.67 21.62 5.23
CA LYS A 5 6.99 21.28 6.62
C LYS A 5 6.58 22.33 7.67
N HIS A 6 5.96 23.44 7.25
CA HIS A 6 5.29 24.39 8.12
C HIS A 6 4.28 25.22 7.30
N ILE A 7 3.01 24.83 7.30
CA ILE A 7 1.93 25.67 6.76
C ILE A 7 1.56 26.68 7.87
N PRO A 8 1.70 28.00 7.66
CA PRO A 8 1.28 29.01 8.63
C PRO A 8 -0.15 28.77 9.10
N ALA A 9 -0.42 28.96 10.40
CA ALA A 9 -1.74 28.68 10.98
C ALA A 9 -2.89 29.37 10.22
N LEU A 10 -2.67 30.62 9.77
CA LEU A 10 -3.64 31.36 8.96
C LEU A 10 -3.94 30.68 7.62
N GLN A 11 -2.92 30.11 6.96
CA GLN A 11 -3.12 29.38 5.71
C GLN A 11 -3.88 28.07 5.94
N GLN A 12 -3.69 27.40 7.08
CA GLN A 12 -4.48 26.23 7.45
C GLN A 12 -5.96 26.59 7.64
N VAL A 13 -6.24 27.71 8.33
CA VAL A 13 -7.61 28.23 8.51
C VAL A 13 -8.22 28.63 7.17
N GLN A 14 -7.45 29.30 6.30
CA GLN A 14 -7.92 29.69 4.97
C GLN A 14 -8.28 28.46 4.12
N VAL A 15 -7.43 27.44 4.05
CA VAL A 15 -7.70 26.20 3.31
C VAL A 15 -8.93 25.49 3.86
N PHE A 16 -9.09 25.47 5.19
CA PHE A 16 -10.27 24.90 5.81
C PHE A 16 -11.54 25.66 5.43
N ILE A 17 -11.56 26.99 5.53
CA ILE A 17 -12.71 27.82 5.12
C ILE A 17 -13.00 27.65 3.63
N GLN A 18 -11.97 27.60 2.78
CA GLN A 18 -12.13 27.34 1.34
C GLN A 18 -12.77 25.97 1.08
N ALA A 19 -12.40 24.93 1.83
CA ALA A 19 -13.04 23.63 1.74
C ALA A 19 -14.53 23.68 2.14
N LEU A 20 -14.91 24.55 3.09
CA LEU A 20 -16.31 24.77 3.49
C LEU A 20 -17.13 25.54 2.45
N LEU A 21 -16.49 26.30 1.55
CA LEU A 21 -17.19 27.02 0.47
C LEU A 21 -17.72 26.09 -0.61
N ASN A 22 -17.34 24.81 -0.60
CA ASN A 22 -17.95 23.82 -1.48
C ASN A 22 -19.33 23.41 -0.97
N VAL A 23 -20.34 24.21 -1.31
CA VAL A 23 -21.74 24.08 -0.83
C VAL A 23 -22.48 22.87 -1.40
N SER A 24 -22.01 22.30 -2.52
CA SER A 24 -22.67 21.14 -3.15
C SER A 24 -22.39 19.82 -2.45
N LEU A 25 -21.27 19.74 -1.73
CA LEU A 25 -20.62 18.47 -1.44
C LEU A 25 -21.26 17.73 -0.27
N ASN A 26 -21.30 16.41 -0.38
CA ASN A 26 -21.44 15.43 0.71
C ASN A 26 -20.29 15.53 1.77
N GLY A 27 -19.79 16.75 2.02
CA GLY A 27 -18.78 17.08 3.00
C GLY A 27 -19.35 17.04 4.41
N LYS A 28 -18.66 16.34 5.32
CA LYS A 28 -18.96 16.37 6.75
C LYS A 28 -17.80 16.97 7.53
N ILE A 29 -18.12 17.79 8.52
CA ILE A 29 -17.14 18.25 9.52
C ILE A 29 -17.20 17.28 10.69
N GLY A 30 -16.08 16.59 10.93
CA GLY A 30 -15.85 15.83 12.15
C GLY A 30 -14.99 16.62 13.13
N VAL A 31 -15.26 16.49 14.41
CA VAL A 31 -14.31 16.83 15.48
C VAL A 31 -13.63 15.53 15.86
N ILE A 32 -12.30 15.53 15.86
CA ILE A 32 -11.52 14.39 16.32
C ILE A 32 -10.84 14.79 17.61
N ASP A 33 -11.26 14.12 18.68
CA ASP A 33 -10.63 14.20 19.98
C ASP A 33 -9.58 13.10 20.09
N THR A 34 -8.34 13.47 20.34
CA THR A 34 -7.27 12.50 20.55
C THR A 34 -7.24 12.06 22.01
N GLU A 35 -7.49 10.77 22.29
CA GLU A 35 -7.50 10.20 23.65
C GLU A 35 -6.18 10.40 24.44
N LYS A 36 -5.08 10.79 23.78
CA LYS A 36 -3.74 10.92 24.36
C LYS A 36 -3.14 12.32 24.33
N GLU A 37 -3.82 13.33 23.78
CA GLU A 37 -3.37 14.72 23.80
C GLU A 37 -4.52 15.68 24.11
N THR A 38 -4.25 16.80 24.79
CA THR A 38 -5.21 17.89 25.09
C THR A 38 -5.58 18.73 23.87
N SER A 39 -5.51 18.16 22.68
CA SER A 39 -5.77 18.83 21.41
C SER A 39 -6.96 18.18 20.72
N SER A 40 -7.89 19.01 20.27
CA SER A 40 -9.00 18.62 19.38
C SER A 40 -8.77 19.30 18.04
N TYR A 41 -9.10 18.62 16.94
CA TYR A 41 -9.00 19.21 15.61
C TYR A 41 -10.27 18.98 14.80
N PHE A 42 -10.59 19.99 13.98
CA PHE A 42 -11.66 19.91 13.00
C PHE A 42 -11.14 19.26 11.72
N LYS A 43 -11.93 18.35 11.15
CA LYS A 43 -11.63 17.70 9.88
C LYS A 43 -12.83 17.79 8.96
N TYR A 44 -12.65 18.40 7.80
CA TYR A 44 -13.61 18.34 6.71
C TYR A 44 -13.35 17.08 5.87
N LEU A 45 -14.38 16.27 5.65
CA LEU A 45 -14.32 15.00 4.96
C LEU A 45 -15.30 14.99 3.79
N LEU A 46 -14.80 14.78 2.58
CA LEU A 46 -15.61 14.48 1.41
C LEU A 46 -16.00 13.01 1.41
N LEU A 47 -17.32 12.74 1.45
CA LEU A 47 -17.83 11.37 1.49
C LEU A 47 -18.09 10.76 0.11
N SER A 48 -18.14 11.59 -0.93
CA SER A 48 -18.34 11.14 -2.30
C SER A 48 -17.38 11.87 -3.26
N PRO A 49 -16.67 11.13 -4.14
CA PRO A 49 -15.90 11.72 -5.22
C PRO A 49 -16.76 12.08 -6.44
N THR A 50 -18.03 11.64 -6.49
CA THR A 50 -18.91 11.71 -7.66
C THR A 50 -19.09 13.13 -8.18
N GLU A 51 -19.38 14.08 -7.30
CA GLU A 51 -19.70 15.47 -7.71
C GLU A 51 -18.51 16.16 -8.38
N VAL A 52 -17.31 15.98 -7.82
CA VAL A 52 -16.06 16.52 -8.40
C VAL A 52 -15.82 15.89 -9.77
N PHE A 53 -16.10 14.59 -9.90
CA PHE A 53 -15.94 13.88 -11.15
C PHE A 53 -17.02 14.28 -12.19
N GLN A 54 -18.24 14.58 -11.73
CA GLN A 54 -19.34 15.04 -12.57
C GLN A 54 -19.04 16.37 -13.25
N GLU A 55 -18.41 17.31 -12.54
CA GLU A 55 -17.94 18.57 -13.13
C GLU A 55 -17.00 18.29 -14.31
N ILE A 56 -15.99 17.43 -14.11
CA ILE A 56 -15.03 17.02 -15.14
C ILE A 56 -15.75 16.39 -16.35
N VAL A 57 -16.68 15.47 -16.10
CA VAL A 57 -17.45 14.80 -17.16
C VAL A 57 -18.35 15.78 -17.91
N SER A 58 -18.89 16.80 -17.24
CA SER A 58 -19.79 17.78 -17.85
C SER A 58 -19.07 18.80 -18.74
N GLU A 59 -17.83 19.16 -18.40
CA GLU A 59 -17.02 20.12 -19.18
C GLU A 59 -16.27 19.45 -20.33
N ALA A 60 -15.86 18.19 -20.15
CA ALA A 60 -15.11 17.46 -21.15
C ALA A 60 -16.03 16.89 -22.24
N ARG A 61 -15.56 16.90 -23.49
CA ARG A 61 -16.23 16.18 -24.59
C ARG A 61 -16.24 14.67 -24.38
N SER A 62 -15.16 14.13 -23.80
CA SER A 62 -14.99 12.71 -23.51
C SER A 62 -13.93 12.53 -22.43
N VAL A 63 -14.17 11.64 -21.47
CA VAL A 63 -13.21 11.29 -20.41
C VAL A 63 -12.72 9.86 -20.64
N ILE A 64 -11.40 9.69 -20.70
CA ILE A 64 -10.77 8.37 -20.84
C ILE A 64 -10.04 8.05 -19.54
N LEU A 65 -10.42 6.94 -18.92
CA LEU A 65 -9.80 6.41 -17.73
C LEU A 65 -9.02 5.15 -18.10
N ALA A 66 -7.71 5.15 -17.82
CA ALA A 66 -6.83 4.04 -18.14
C ALA A 66 -6.00 3.65 -16.92
N GLY A 67 -5.96 2.35 -16.61
CA GLY A 67 -5.19 1.80 -15.50
C GLY A 67 -5.02 0.29 -15.61
N GLY A 68 -3.88 -0.21 -15.15
CA GLY A 68 -3.53 -1.63 -15.27
C GLY A 68 -4.14 -2.56 -14.20
N THR A 69 -4.72 -2.00 -13.13
CA THR A 69 -5.19 -2.74 -11.95
C THR A 69 -6.56 -2.28 -11.48
N MET A 70 -7.41 -1.86 -12.41
CA MET A 70 -8.68 -1.23 -12.04
C MET A 70 -9.80 -2.25 -11.71
N GLU A 71 -9.63 -3.55 -12.01
CA GLU A 71 -10.66 -4.56 -11.71
C GLU A 71 -10.92 -4.71 -10.19
N PRO A 72 -12.18 -4.96 -9.77
CA PRO A 72 -13.38 -5.08 -10.59
C PRO A 72 -14.00 -3.73 -11.01
N MET A 73 -14.35 -3.64 -12.29
CA MET A 73 -14.91 -2.43 -12.93
C MET A 73 -16.30 -2.02 -12.44
N SER A 74 -17.05 -2.95 -11.86
CA SER A 74 -18.43 -2.73 -11.42
C SER A 74 -18.53 -1.76 -10.25
N GLU A 75 -17.63 -1.88 -9.27
CA GLU A 75 -17.63 -0.99 -8.10
C GLU A 75 -17.25 0.43 -8.50
N PHE A 76 -16.29 0.56 -9.43
CA PHE A 76 -15.90 1.84 -9.99
C PHE A 76 -17.07 2.57 -10.66
N LYS A 77 -17.87 1.85 -11.46
CA LYS A 77 -19.08 2.40 -12.09
C LYS A 77 -20.07 2.93 -11.05
N ILE A 78 -20.35 2.13 -10.02
CA ILE A 78 -21.33 2.50 -8.98
C ILE A 78 -20.84 3.71 -8.17
N GLN A 79 -19.55 3.76 -7.84
CA GLN A 79 -19.02 4.80 -6.96
C GLN A 79 -18.74 6.13 -7.67
N LEU A 80 -18.46 6.12 -8.98
CA LEU A 80 -17.98 7.31 -9.69
C LEU A 80 -18.82 7.71 -10.90
N LEU A 81 -19.59 6.80 -11.49
CA LEU A 81 -20.29 7.01 -12.76
C LEU A 81 -21.81 6.80 -12.66
N ASP A 82 -22.38 6.77 -11.46
CA ASP A 82 -23.81 6.54 -11.23
C ASP A 82 -24.72 7.58 -11.93
N PHE A 83 -24.22 8.80 -12.14
CA PHE A 83 -24.89 9.88 -12.86
C PHE A 83 -24.75 9.80 -14.39
N VAL A 84 -23.88 8.93 -14.91
CA VAL A 84 -23.66 8.77 -16.36
C VAL A 84 -24.54 7.62 -16.89
N PRO A 85 -25.36 7.85 -17.93
CA PRO A 85 -26.13 6.76 -18.54
C PRO A 85 -25.22 5.62 -19.01
N GLU A 86 -25.60 4.37 -18.75
CA GLU A 86 -24.78 3.21 -19.11
C GLU A 86 -24.44 3.15 -20.61
N SER A 87 -25.33 3.66 -21.47
CA SER A 87 -25.11 3.75 -22.92
C SER A 87 -23.90 4.62 -23.31
N ASN A 88 -23.43 5.46 -22.40
CA ASN A 88 -22.32 6.38 -22.62
C ASN A 88 -21.03 5.93 -21.90
N VAL A 89 -21.04 4.76 -21.28
CA VAL A 89 -19.90 4.21 -20.54
C VAL A 89 -19.37 2.97 -21.24
N ASP A 90 -18.37 3.17 -22.09
CA ASP A 90 -17.63 2.08 -22.71
C ASP A 90 -16.54 1.56 -21.78
N MET A 91 -16.43 0.23 -21.69
CA MET A 91 -15.38 -0.44 -20.92
C MET A 91 -14.57 -1.34 -21.83
N PHE A 92 -13.25 -1.19 -21.74
CA PHE A 92 -12.32 -1.99 -22.49
C PHE A 92 -11.21 -2.48 -21.57
N SER A 93 -10.95 -3.78 -21.62
CA SER A 93 -9.81 -4.40 -20.94
C SER A 93 -8.92 -5.04 -21.99
N CYS A 94 -7.64 -4.66 -21.99
CA CYS A 94 -6.64 -5.36 -22.77
C CYS A 94 -6.36 -6.72 -22.13
N GLY A 95 -6.29 -7.78 -22.94
CA GLY A 95 -5.81 -9.07 -22.47
C GLY A 95 -4.39 -8.97 -21.87
N HIS A 96 -4.04 -9.93 -21.01
CA HIS A 96 -2.70 -9.99 -20.44
C HIS A 96 -1.64 -10.19 -21.54
N ILE A 97 -0.68 -9.26 -21.61
CA ILE A 97 0.49 -9.37 -22.49
C ILE A 97 1.38 -10.55 -22.06
N VAL A 98 1.35 -10.89 -20.77
CA VAL A 98 2.14 -11.98 -20.19
C VAL A 98 1.35 -13.29 -20.25
N PRO A 99 1.92 -14.38 -20.80
CA PRO A 99 1.27 -15.68 -20.82
C PRO A 99 0.92 -16.17 -19.42
N ALA A 100 -0.21 -16.87 -19.27
CA ALA A 100 -0.61 -17.46 -17.98
C ALA A 100 0.46 -18.41 -17.40
N SER A 101 1.25 -19.08 -18.26
CA SER A 101 2.37 -19.93 -17.85
C SER A 101 3.52 -19.18 -17.16
N SER A 102 3.58 -17.85 -17.29
CA SER A 102 4.62 -17.00 -16.72
C SER A 102 4.23 -16.41 -15.36
N ILE A 103 3.00 -16.65 -14.89
CA ILE A 103 2.49 -16.13 -13.60
C ILE A 103 1.90 -17.28 -12.80
N LEU A 104 2.37 -17.46 -11.57
CA LEU A 104 1.82 -18.43 -10.63
C LEU A 104 1.25 -17.69 -9.42
N THR A 105 -0.06 -17.78 -9.23
CA THR A 105 -0.76 -17.21 -8.07
C THR A 105 -1.16 -18.32 -7.12
N VAL A 106 -0.69 -18.25 -5.87
CA VAL A 106 -0.94 -19.28 -4.85
C VAL A 106 -1.34 -18.62 -3.54
N ALA A 107 -2.44 -19.10 -2.95
CA ALA A 107 -2.81 -18.78 -1.59
C ALA A 107 -2.21 -19.83 -0.64
N ILE A 108 -1.50 -19.37 0.40
CA ILE A 108 -0.91 -20.25 1.43
C ILE A 108 -1.71 -20.03 2.73
N PRO A 109 -2.76 -20.84 3.00
CA PRO A 109 -3.61 -20.64 4.17
C PRO A 109 -2.98 -21.18 5.45
N VAL A 110 -2.05 -22.12 5.36
CA VAL A 110 -1.47 -22.83 6.51
C VAL A 110 0.05 -22.81 6.40
N GLY A 111 0.72 -22.47 7.49
CA GLY A 111 2.18 -22.41 7.54
C GLY A 111 2.83 -23.79 7.75
N PRO A 112 4.17 -23.86 7.73
CA PRO A 112 4.91 -25.12 7.77
C PRO A 112 4.71 -25.97 9.02
N THR A 113 4.28 -25.39 10.14
CA THR A 113 3.99 -26.11 11.39
C THR A 113 2.51 -26.43 11.58
N GLY A 114 1.67 -26.17 10.56
CA GLY A 114 0.23 -26.41 10.60
C GLY A 114 -0.59 -25.27 11.19
N THR A 115 0.01 -24.10 11.44
CA THR A 115 -0.72 -22.95 11.97
C THR A 115 -1.49 -22.26 10.84
N LEU A 116 -2.77 -21.97 11.04
CA LEU A 116 -3.56 -21.16 10.11
C LEU A 116 -2.96 -19.74 10.05
N LEU A 117 -2.60 -19.29 8.84
CA LEU A 117 -2.05 -17.96 8.59
C LEU A 117 -3.18 -16.93 8.50
N ASP A 118 -3.75 -16.62 9.66
CA ASP A 118 -4.83 -15.64 9.81
C ASP A 118 -4.28 -14.26 10.22
N PHE A 119 -4.41 -13.30 9.31
CA PHE A 119 -3.92 -11.93 9.50
C PHE A 119 -5.03 -10.91 9.83
N ARG A 120 -6.21 -11.38 10.26
CA ARG A 120 -7.23 -10.51 10.85
C ARG A 120 -6.68 -9.77 12.08
N TYR A 121 -7.29 -8.64 12.42
CA TYR A 121 -6.77 -7.71 13.44
C TYR A 121 -6.48 -8.41 14.77
N GLU A 122 -7.35 -9.33 15.17
CA GLU A 122 -7.30 -10.07 16.43
C GLU A 122 -6.19 -11.12 16.44
N MET A 123 -5.90 -11.72 15.28
CA MET A 123 -5.01 -12.88 15.16
C MET A 123 -3.59 -12.52 14.69
N ARG A 124 -3.42 -11.42 13.95
CA ARG A 124 -2.14 -11.04 13.33
C ARG A 124 -0.99 -10.83 14.31
N MET A 125 -1.28 -10.53 15.58
CA MET A 125 -0.26 -10.35 16.62
C MET A 125 0.13 -11.65 17.33
N ASN A 126 -0.54 -12.76 17.02
CA ASN A 126 -0.30 -14.06 17.64
C ASN A 126 1.10 -14.59 17.25
N ASP A 127 1.89 -14.97 18.25
CA ASP A 127 3.26 -15.46 18.06
C ASP A 127 3.35 -16.71 17.19
N LYS A 128 2.35 -17.61 17.25
CA LYS A 128 2.33 -18.80 16.41
C LYS A 128 2.18 -18.43 14.94
N VAL A 129 1.27 -17.50 14.62
CA VAL A 129 1.05 -17.01 13.26
C VAL A 129 2.31 -16.33 12.71
N ILE A 130 2.92 -15.44 13.50
CA ILE A 130 4.14 -14.73 13.10
C ILE A 130 5.33 -15.69 12.94
N SER A 131 5.44 -16.69 13.81
CA SER A 131 6.47 -17.73 13.73
C SER A 131 6.28 -18.60 12.49
N ASP A 132 5.06 -19.01 12.17
CA ASP A 132 4.83 -19.86 10.99
C ASP A 132 4.99 -19.08 9.68
N LEU A 133 4.59 -17.81 9.66
CA LEU A 133 4.87 -16.89 8.55
C LEU A 133 6.38 -16.78 8.28
N ARG A 134 7.21 -16.62 9.33
CA ARG A 134 8.67 -16.53 9.17
C ARG A 134 9.27 -17.78 8.54
N ASN A 135 8.75 -18.95 8.91
CA ASN A 135 9.19 -20.23 8.37
C ASN A 135 8.77 -20.37 6.91
N ALA A 136 7.53 -19.99 6.57
CA ALA A 136 7.03 -19.99 5.21
C ALA A 136 7.89 -19.07 4.31
N VAL A 137 8.11 -17.82 4.73
CA VAL A 137 8.91 -16.86 3.97
C VAL A 137 10.36 -17.33 3.83
N ALA A 138 10.97 -17.86 4.89
CA ALA A 138 12.33 -18.39 4.81
C ALA A 138 12.44 -19.58 3.83
N ALA A 139 11.44 -20.48 3.80
CA ALA A 139 11.41 -21.58 2.85
C ALA A 139 11.25 -21.09 1.40
N LEU A 140 10.38 -20.11 1.17
CA LEU A 140 10.20 -19.46 -0.14
C LEU A 140 11.49 -18.77 -0.61
N CYS A 141 12.20 -18.06 0.28
CA CYS A 141 13.47 -17.42 -0.06
C CYS A 141 14.58 -18.41 -0.44
N VAL A 142 14.48 -19.69 -0.07
CA VAL A 142 15.45 -20.71 -0.51
C VAL A 142 15.20 -21.13 -1.97
N VAL A 143 13.94 -21.22 -2.40
CA VAL A 143 13.56 -21.74 -3.72
C VAL A 143 13.39 -20.66 -4.78
N ILE A 144 12.98 -19.45 -4.40
CA ILE A 144 12.78 -18.33 -5.33
C ILE A 144 14.16 -17.82 -5.79
N PRO A 145 14.48 -17.80 -7.10
CA PRO A 145 15.73 -17.24 -7.59
C PRO A 145 15.72 -15.70 -7.50
N HIS A 146 16.90 -15.06 -7.56
CA HIS A 146 17.05 -13.59 -7.57
C HIS A 146 16.43 -12.90 -6.34
N GLY A 147 15.37 -12.11 -6.53
CA GLY A 147 14.73 -11.29 -5.49
C GLY A 147 13.36 -11.79 -5.07
N ALA A 148 12.94 -11.36 -3.88
CA ALA A 148 11.55 -11.45 -3.42
C ALA A 148 11.14 -10.08 -2.87
N VAL A 149 9.85 -9.75 -2.95
CA VAL A 149 9.26 -8.54 -2.35
C VAL A 149 8.14 -9.00 -1.44
N CYS A 150 8.12 -8.51 -0.20
CA CYS A 150 7.13 -8.87 0.80
C CYS A 150 6.39 -7.60 1.26
N PHE A 151 5.07 -7.59 1.08
CA PHE A 151 4.23 -6.46 1.47
C PHE A 151 3.52 -6.74 2.80
N PHE A 152 3.43 -5.71 3.63
CA PHE A 152 2.71 -5.75 4.91
C PHE A 152 1.57 -4.72 4.90
N VAL A 153 0.50 -4.99 5.67
CA VAL A 153 -0.69 -4.11 5.75
C VAL A 153 -0.41 -2.74 6.38
N SER A 154 0.68 -2.60 7.13
CA SER A 154 1.15 -1.32 7.66
C SER A 154 2.62 -1.38 8.07
N TYR A 155 3.29 -0.22 8.10
CA TYR A 155 4.65 -0.10 8.65
C TYR A 155 4.74 -0.53 10.12
N SER A 156 3.74 -0.19 10.93
CA SER A 156 3.72 -0.59 12.35
C SER A 156 3.67 -2.11 12.53
N TYR A 157 2.92 -2.80 11.67
CA TYR A 157 2.84 -4.25 11.69
C TYR A 157 4.13 -4.89 11.17
N MET A 158 4.69 -4.35 10.08
CA MET A 158 6.00 -4.76 9.56
C MET A 158 7.07 -4.67 10.65
N ASP A 159 7.19 -3.52 11.32
CA ASP A 159 8.19 -3.30 12.38
C ASP A 159 8.05 -4.34 13.51
N HIS A 160 6.82 -4.65 13.93
CA HIS A 160 6.54 -5.66 14.93
C HIS A 160 6.98 -7.07 14.50
N VAL A 161 6.61 -7.48 13.28
CA VAL A 161 6.98 -8.79 12.71
C VAL A 161 8.50 -8.88 12.56
N CYS A 162 9.13 -7.86 11.99
CA CYS A 162 10.57 -7.79 11.77
C CYS A 162 11.36 -7.81 13.08
N ALA A 163 10.88 -7.16 14.14
CA ALA A 163 11.49 -7.24 15.46
C ALA A 163 11.49 -8.68 16.01
N LYS A 164 10.37 -9.39 15.91
CA LYS A 164 10.27 -10.82 16.30
C LYS A 164 11.16 -11.71 15.44
N TRP A 165 11.25 -11.43 14.14
CA TRP A 165 12.11 -12.20 13.23
C TRP A 165 13.59 -11.97 13.53
N LYS A 166 13.99 -10.72 13.78
CA LYS A 166 15.35 -10.36 14.20
C LYS A 166 15.73 -11.07 15.49
N ALA A 167 14.87 -11.02 16.52
CA ALA A 167 15.09 -11.71 17.79
C ALA A 167 15.24 -13.24 17.63
N SER A 168 14.57 -13.83 16.65
CA SER A 168 14.68 -15.27 16.36
C SER A 168 15.91 -15.69 15.55
N GLY A 169 16.66 -14.73 14.99
CA GLY A 169 17.80 -15.01 14.11
C GLY A 169 17.44 -15.48 12.69
N ILE A 170 16.15 -15.55 12.33
CA ILE A 170 15.72 -16.00 10.99
C ILE A 170 16.19 -15.07 9.87
N LEU A 171 16.22 -13.76 10.13
CA LEU A 171 16.67 -12.76 9.16
C LEU A 171 18.13 -13.03 8.75
N ALA A 172 19.01 -13.27 9.72
CA ALA A 172 20.41 -13.64 9.44
C ALA A 172 20.52 -14.96 8.64
N ARG A 173 19.57 -15.90 8.81
CA ARG A 173 19.51 -17.12 7.99
C ARG A 173 19.10 -16.82 6.55
N ILE A 174 18.15 -15.92 6.34
CA ILE A 174 17.71 -15.47 5.01
C ILE A 174 18.83 -14.66 4.33
N GLU A 175 19.54 -13.81 5.07
CA GLU A 175 20.66 -12.98 4.58
C GLU A 175 21.81 -13.80 3.98
N LYS A 176 22.00 -15.05 4.43
CA LYS A 176 22.95 -15.99 3.81
C LYS A 176 22.61 -16.36 2.36
N LYS A 177 21.39 -16.10 1.91
CA LYS A 177 20.86 -16.44 0.58
C LYS A 177 20.37 -15.24 -0.21
N LYS A 178 19.81 -14.23 0.46
CA LYS A 178 19.25 -13.03 -0.16
C LYS A 178 19.52 -11.81 0.70
N HIS A 179 20.00 -10.73 0.11
CA HIS A 179 20.11 -9.44 0.79
C HIS A 179 18.72 -8.92 1.17
N ILE A 180 18.57 -8.52 2.44
CA ILE A 180 17.32 -7.99 2.98
C ILE A 180 17.39 -6.47 2.95
N PHE A 181 16.33 -5.86 2.43
CA PHE A 181 16.14 -4.42 2.41
C PHE A 181 14.80 -4.09 3.07
N PHE A 182 14.76 -2.99 3.82
CA PHE A 182 13.54 -2.46 4.39
C PHE A 182 13.23 -1.12 3.74
N GLU A 183 11.97 -0.93 3.35
CA GLU A 183 11.53 0.32 2.74
C GLU A 183 11.68 1.47 3.75
N PRO A 184 12.46 2.52 3.42
CA PRO A 184 12.66 3.64 4.32
C PRO A 184 11.43 4.55 4.34
N ARG A 185 11.12 5.11 5.51
CA ARG A 185 9.98 6.04 5.67
C ARG A 185 10.16 7.39 4.96
N GLN A 186 11.38 7.70 4.53
CA GLN A 186 11.69 8.97 3.86
C GLN A 186 11.72 8.75 2.36
N THR A 187 10.86 9.47 1.63
CA THR A 187 10.71 9.35 0.17
C THR A 187 12.05 9.44 -0.58
N ARG A 188 12.97 10.31 -0.14
CA ARG A 188 14.29 10.48 -0.77
C ARG A 188 15.20 9.24 -0.67
N ALA A 189 15.01 8.41 0.35
CA ALA A 189 15.82 7.20 0.56
C ALA A 189 15.24 5.97 -0.16
N VAL A 190 13.98 6.03 -0.61
CA VAL A 190 13.29 4.91 -1.27
C VAL A 190 14.00 4.58 -2.59
N GLU A 191 14.34 5.59 -3.38
CA GLU A 191 15.04 5.40 -4.66
C GLU A 191 16.38 4.68 -4.48
N THR A 192 17.19 5.11 -3.52
CA THR A 192 18.46 4.46 -3.19
C THR A 192 18.27 3.01 -2.75
N CYS A 193 17.23 2.73 -1.95
CA CYS A 193 16.89 1.38 -1.52
C CYS A 193 16.57 0.46 -2.70
N LEU A 194 15.74 0.94 -3.65
CA LEU A 194 15.35 0.20 -4.85
C LEU A 194 16.54 -0.04 -5.81
N ILE A 195 17.44 0.94 -5.94
CA ILE A 195 18.68 0.78 -6.70
C ILE A 195 19.56 -0.30 -6.08
N ASN A 196 19.75 -0.27 -4.75
CA ASN A 196 20.55 -1.25 -4.04
C ASN A 196 19.95 -2.66 -4.15
N TYR A 197 18.63 -2.78 -4.03
CA TYR A 197 17.91 -4.03 -4.28
C TYR A 197 18.16 -4.56 -5.69
N SER A 198 18.00 -3.69 -6.71
CA SER A 198 18.21 -4.04 -8.13
C SER A 198 19.66 -4.51 -8.40
N ASN A 199 20.64 -3.85 -7.78
CA ASN A 199 22.05 -4.23 -7.89
C ASN A 199 22.34 -5.59 -7.22
N ALA A 200 21.72 -5.86 -6.07
CA ALA A 200 21.88 -7.11 -5.33
C ALA A 200 21.30 -8.31 -6.11
N ILE A 201 20.16 -8.13 -6.77
CA ILE A 201 19.56 -9.22 -7.59
C ILE A 201 20.31 -9.45 -8.90
N ALA A 202 20.91 -8.41 -9.49
CA ALA A 202 21.68 -8.52 -10.73
C ALA A 202 23.07 -9.15 -10.50
N ASN A 203 23.63 -9.01 -9.29
CA ASN A 203 24.96 -9.53 -8.94
C ASN A 203 24.91 -10.39 -7.66
N PRO A 204 24.30 -11.59 -7.70
CA PRO A 204 24.12 -12.43 -6.51
C PRO A 204 25.43 -12.90 -5.85
N ASN A 205 26.58 -12.76 -6.53
CA ASN A 205 27.91 -13.15 -6.05
C ASN A 205 28.73 -12.00 -5.43
N LYS A 206 28.25 -10.75 -5.49
CA LYS A 206 28.89 -9.66 -4.74
C LYS A 206 28.42 -9.74 -3.29
N GLY A 207 29.13 -10.54 -2.50
CA GLY A 207 29.05 -10.49 -1.04
C GLY A 207 29.22 -9.05 -0.55
N VAL A 208 28.65 -8.79 0.63
CA VAL A 208 28.67 -7.51 1.34
C VAL A 208 30.03 -6.80 1.16
N PRO A 209 30.08 -5.57 0.61
CA PRO A 209 31.23 -4.72 0.85
C PRO A 209 31.26 -4.45 2.36
N ASP A 210 32.28 -4.96 3.05
CA ASP A 210 32.57 -4.57 4.43
C ASP A 210 32.73 -3.04 4.49
N GLY A 211 32.02 -2.40 5.43
CA GLY A 211 32.18 -0.99 5.82
C GLY A 211 30.94 -0.13 5.54
N SER A 212 30.39 0.64 6.48
CA SER A 212 30.92 1.21 7.74
C SER A 212 29.76 1.50 8.69
#